data_AF-A0A534MLC2-F1
#
_entry.id   AF-A0A534MLC2-F1
#
_cell.length_a   1.000
_cell.length_b   1.000
_cell.length_c   1.000
_cell.angle_alpha   90.00
_cell.angle_beta   90.00
_cell.angle_gamma   90.00
#
_symmetry.space_group_name_H-M   'P 1'
#
loop_
_entity.id
_entity.type
_entity.pdbx_description
1 polymer ?
#
loop_
_entity_poly.entity_id
_entity_poly.type
_entity_poly.pdbx_seq_one_letter_code
_entity_poly.pdbx_strand_id
1 'polypeptide(L)'
;MRNQEIADRFNEIADMLDILGEDAFRIISYRRAARQLEALTEDVEDLVRKGRVASIPGIGQALGEKITEYVTTGKIRYHEELKARFPPGVLDMLRVRGIGPKKVKQLWQELGITDIETLRKAAQTHRLSKLKGFGEKTEEKILRSIELVKEGESLFLLAPAHAIAEVVLAHLRKSAPVGQLAAGGSLRRMKEIVHDIDILATSKNPGAVAEAFTTMPGVREVLASGESKSVVLLAADERLIQVDLRIVEPGSWGAALQYDTGSKDHNIHLRTMAQKRGLTLNEYGIFRDEKKIAGETEESVYQTLGLHWIPPEMREDQGEIELAAGGELPRLVEDKNIRGEFHVHTNATDGVDPVEAMVDRAQELGYAYVGISDHSVSSTVAFGLSAEQALARRDVFRVMNRERKGFSVLFGTECDILDGGEMDYPDEVLKEFDFVIGAVHSRFTLPIKEMTARIVAAIRNPYVNILAHPTTRKIGQRDPIQVVLDDVYAACASTGTAIEIDAYPDRMDLNGTQARAAHNAGCVIAVDTDSHAKGQLAWMHFGVGTARRAWLTAPDVLNAWPLEKVRDFLR
;
A
#
# COMPACT_ATOMS: atom_id res chain seq x y z
N MET A 1 -14.32 -4.75 2.76
CA MET A 1 -14.30 -6.15 3.24
C MET A 1 -14.50 -6.15 4.75
N ARG A 2 -15.24 -7.13 5.28
CA ARG A 2 -15.56 -7.21 6.70
C ARG A 2 -14.32 -7.39 7.59
N ASN A 3 -13.24 -7.96 7.04
CA ASN A 3 -11.92 -8.03 7.67
C ASN A 3 -11.43 -6.64 8.13
N GLN A 4 -11.46 -5.65 7.22
CA GLN A 4 -11.02 -4.29 7.50
C GLN A 4 -11.94 -3.61 8.52
N GLU A 5 -13.26 -3.78 8.39
CA GLU A 5 -14.20 -3.18 9.33
C GLU A 5 -13.99 -3.69 10.77
N ILE A 6 -13.77 -4.99 10.95
CA ILE A 6 -13.47 -5.55 12.28
C ILE A 6 -12.12 -5.06 12.78
N ALA A 7 -11.12 -4.97 11.90
CA ALA A 7 -9.81 -4.44 12.27
C ALA A 7 -9.89 -3.00 12.77
N ASP A 8 -10.63 -2.14 12.07
CA ASP A 8 -10.85 -0.76 12.47
C ASP A 8 -11.52 -0.69 13.86
N ARG A 9 -12.54 -1.52 14.10
CA ARG A 9 -13.21 -1.59 15.42
C ARG A 9 -12.30 -2.11 16.51
N PHE A 10 -11.42 -3.07 16.22
CA PHE A 10 -10.42 -3.56 17.17
C PHE A 10 -9.34 -2.52 17.48
N ASN A 11 -8.92 -1.74 16.48
CA ASN A 11 -8.05 -0.60 16.66
C ASN A 11 -8.71 0.47 17.55
N GLU A 12 -9.97 0.82 17.28
CA GLU A 12 -10.75 1.74 18.12
C GLU A 12 -10.90 1.23 19.56
N ILE A 13 -11.17 -0.07 19.77
CA ILE A 13 -11.20 -0.67 21.11
C ILE A 13 -9.85 -0.47 21.81
N ALA A 14 -8.74 -0.75 21.13
CA ALA A 14 -7.41 -0.60 21.71
C ALA A 14 -7.10 0.85 22.09
N ASP A 15 -7.49 1.81 21.24
CA ASP A 15 -7.38 3.25 21.52
C ASP A 15 -8.18 3.63 22.78
N MET A 16 -9.44 3.21 22.86
CA MET A 16 -10.30 3.47 24.01
C MET A 16 -9.73 2.87 25.31
N LEU A 17 -9.23 1.64 25.27
CA LEU A 17 -8.61 0.99 26.43
C LEU A 17 -7.35 1.71 26.89
N ASP A 18 -6.51 2.17 25.97
CA ASP A 18 -5.29 2.92 26.29
C ASP A 18 -5.63 4.29 26.91
N ILE A 19 -6.64 5.00 26.37
CA ILE A 19 -7.12 6.26 26.98
C ILE A 19 -7.67 6.01 28.40
N LEU A 20 -8.39 4.91 28.63
CA LEU A 20 -8.89 4.57 29.97
C LEU A 20 -7.75 4.15 30.91
N GLY A 21 -6.57 3.83 30.40
CA GLY A 21 -5.44 3.30 31.18
C GLY A 21 -5.69 1.88 31.65
N GLU A 22 -6.40 1.09 30.84
CA GLU A 22 -6.65 -0.32 31.08
C GLU A 22 -5.37 -1.15 30.86
N ASP A 23 -5.47 -2.44 31.12
CA ASP A 23 -4.35 -3.38 31.02
C ASP A 23 -3.62 -3.35 29.66
N ALA A 24 -2.30 -3.19 29.70
CA ALA A 24 -1.44 -3.07 28.53
C ALA A 24 -1.47 -4.33 27.65
N PHE A 25 -1.62 -5.52 28.26
CA PHE A 25 -1.68 -6.77 27.51
C PHE A 25 -2.97 -6.86 26.68
N ARG A 26 -4.12 -6.43 27.22
CA ARG A 26 -5.38 -6.34 26.46
C ARG A 26 -5.27 -5.37 25.29
N ILE A 27 -4.66 -4.20 25.47
CA ILE A 27 -4.46 -3.21 24.39
C ILE A 27 -3.63 -3.83 23.27
N ILE A 28 -2.50 -4.46 23.60
CA ILE A 28 -1.63 -5.13 22.63
C ILE A 28 -2.38 -6.25 21.91
N SER A 29 -3.20 -7.02 22.62
CA SER A 29 -3.98 -8.11 22.05
C SER A 29 -4.97 -7.62 20.98
N TYR A 30 -5.72 -6.54 21.23
CA TYR A 30 -6.63 -5.97 20.22
C TYR A 30 -5.89 -5.39 19.03
N ARG A 31 -4.79 -4.67 19.28
CA ARG A 31 -3.93 -4.13 18.21
C ARG A 31 -3.37 -5.21 17.30
N ARG A 32 -2.92 -6.33 17.89
CA ARG A 32 -2.43 -7.48 17.15
C ARG A 32 -3.55 -8.11 16.33
N ALA A 33 -4.71 -8.32 16.95
CA ALA A 33 -5.87 -8.90 16.27
C ALA A 33 -6.35 -8.05 15.09
N ALA A 34 -6.39 -6.73 15.23
CA ALA A 34 -6.74 -5.81 14.16
C ALA A 34 -5.81 -6.00 12.95
N ARG A 35 -4.50 -5.98 13.17
CA ARG A 35 -3.51 -6.15 12.10
C ARG A 35 -3.53 -7.53 11.47
N GLN A 36 -3.79 -8.57 12.25
CA GLN A 36 -3.98 -9.92 11.72
C GLN A 36 -5.23 -10.03 10.84
N LEU A 37 -6.29 -9.25 11.14
CA LEU A 37 -7.47 -9.14 10.29
C LEU A 37 -7.21 -8.32 9.02
N GLU A 38 -6.49 -7.19 9.11
CA GLU A 38 -6.03 -6.41 7.94
C GLU A 38 -5.17 -7.25 6.99
N ALA A 39 -4.37 -8.14 7.56
CA ALA A 39 -3.49 -9.06 6.86
C ALA A 39 -4.17 -10.33 6.33
N LEU A 40 -5.40 -10.59 6.77
CA LEU A 40 -6.05 -11.88 6.52
C LEU A 40 -6.45 -11.97 5.04
N THR A 41 -5.90 -12.97 4.35
CA THR A 41 -6.20 -13.24 2.94
C THR A 41 -7.51 -14.01 2.74
N GLU A 42 -8.00 -14.71 3.77
CA GLU A 42 -9.32 -15.38 3.74
C GLU A 42 -10.42 -14.41 4.20
N ASP A 43 -11.65 -14.50 3.66
CA ASP A 43 -12.78 -13.77 4.22
C ASP A 43 -13.09 -14.26 5.66
N VAL A 44 -13.10 -13.32 6.59
CA VAL A 44 -13.40 -13.58 8.01
C VAL A 44 -14.81 -14.14 8.21
N GLU A 45 -15.78 -13.78 7.35
CA GLU A 45 -17.13 -14.32 7.40
C GLU A 45 -17.13 -15.84 7.14
N ASP A 46 -16.27 -16.26 6.23
CA ASP A 46 -16.11 -17.64 5.84
C ASP A 46 -15.42 -18.47 6.94
N LEU A 47 -14.42 -17.88 7.61
CA LEU A 47 -13.82 -18.48 8.79
C LEU A 47 -14.82 -18.62 9.95
N VAL A 48 -15.70 -17.64 10.16
CA VAL A 48 -16.79 -17.72 11.13
C VAL A 48 -17.74 -18.87 10.78
N ARG A 49 -18.20 -18.94 9.53
CA ARG A 49 -19.11 -19.98 9.03
C ARG A 49 -18.52 -21.38 9.21
N LYS A 50 -17.21 -21.53 8.98
CA LYS A 50 -16.46 -22.79 9.10
C LYS A 50 -16.02 -23.11 10.54
N GLY A 51 -16.31 -22.26 11.53
CA GLY A 51 -15.89 -22.45 12.92
C GLY A 51 -14.36 -22.36 13.12
N ARG A 52 -13.66 -21.68 12.20
CA ARG A 52 -12.19 -21.62 12.12
C ARG A 52 -11.61 -20.27 12.55
N VAL A 53 -12.39 -19.36 13.14
CA VAL A 53 -11.89 -18.03 13.57
C VAL A 53 -10.67 -18.13 14.48
N ALA A 54 -10.62 -19.14 15.35
CA ALA A 54 -9.49 -19.37 16.26
C ALA A 54 -8.21 -19.84 15.55
N SER A 55 -8.25 -20.14 14.24
CA SER A 55 -7.05 -20.44 13.45
C SER A 55 -6.30 -19.19 13.03
N ILE A 56 -6.90 -18.00 13.14
CA ILE A 56 -6.21 -16.74 12.83
C ILE A 56 -5.14 -16.51 13.91
N PRO A 57 -3.84 -16.37 13.54
CA PRO A 57 -2.77 -16.19 14.51
C PRO A 57 -3.04 -15.02 15.46
N GLY A 58 -2.86 -15.26 16.76
CA GLY A 58 -3.08 -14.23 17.78
C GLY A 58 -4.56 -13.95 18.13
N ILE A 59 -5.52 -14.67 17.54
CA ILE A 59 -6.94 -14.55 17.86
C ILE A 59 -7.37 -15.71 18.77
N GLY A 60 -7.37 -15.47 20.08
CA GLY A 60 -7.92 -16.40 21.07
C GLY A 60 -9.45 -16.37 21.15
N GLN A 61 -10.02 -17.25 21.98
CA GLN A 61 -11.48 -17.43 22.13
C GLN A 61 -12.25 -16.11 22.30
N ALA A 62 -11.83 -15.25 23.23
CA ALA A 62 -12.55 -14.01 23.54
C ALA A 62 -12.54 -12.96 22.40
N LEU A 63 -11.53 -13.01 21.53
CA LEU A 63 -11.47 -12.17 20.32
C LEU A 63 -12.29 -12.82 19.21
N GLY A 64 -12.20 -14.15 19.07
CA GLY A 64 -13.00 -14.94 18.12
C GLY A 64 -14.52 -14.78 18.33
N GLU A 65 -14.96 -14.72 19.60
CA GLU A 65 -16.35 -14.44 19.95
C GLU A 65 -16.81 -13.05 19.47
N LYS A 66 -15.93 -12.03 19.54
CA LYS A 66 -16.25 -10.66 19.06
C LYS A 66 -16.27 -10.56 17.55
N ILE A 67 -15.37 -11.27 16.88
CA ILE A 67 -15.38 -11.40 15.42
C ILE A 67 -16.69 -12.05 14.97
N THR A 68 -17.07 -13.16 15.63
CA THR A 68 -18.33 -13.86 15.36
C THR A 68 -19.54 -12.96 15.65
N GLU A 69 -19.53 -12.20 16.75
CA GLU A 69 -20.57 -11.22 17.08
C GLU A 69 -20.70 -10.16 15.98
N TYR A 70 -19.57 -9.61 15.51
CA TYR A 70 -19.60 -8.63 14.42
C TYR A 70 -20.14 -9.24 13.13
N VAL A 71 -19.69 -10.43 12.76
CA VAL A 71 -20.13 -11.13 11.54
C VAL A 71 -21.63 -11.46 11.58
N THR A 72 -22.16 -11.79 12.76
CA THR A 72 -23.58 -12.17 12.89
C THR A 72 -24.51 -10.98 13.09
N THR A 73 -24.06 -9.91 13.75
CA THR A 73 -24.94 -8.79 14.18
C THR A 73 -24.61 -7.44 13.54
N GLY A 74 -23.45 -7.32 12.89
CA GLY A 74 -22.92 -6.05 12.37
C GLY A 74 -22.35 -5.11 13.44
N LYS A 75 -22.27 -5.55 14.69
CA LYS A 75 -21.79 -4.74 15.82
C LYS A 75 -20.92 -5.57 16.78
N ILE A 76 -20.03 -4.90 17.50
CA ILE A 76 -19.32 -5.48 18.64
C ILE A 76 -19.84 -4.77 19.87
N ARG A 77 -20.59 -5.47 20.73
CA ARG A 77 -21.23 -4.84 21.89
C ARG A 77 -20.21 -4.18 22.81
N TYR A 78 -19.05 -4.83 23.00
CA TYR A 78 -17.96 -4.27 23.79
C TYR A 78 -17.39 -2.96 23.23
N HIS A 79 -17.36 -2.81 21.90
CA HIS A 79 -16.96 -1.55 21.25
C HIS A 79 -17.97 -0.45 21.54
N GLU A 80 -19.26 -0.72 21.38
CA GLU A 80 -20.35 0.24 21.65
C GLU A 80 -20.36 0.66 23.14
N GLU A 81 -20.22 -0.30 24.05
CA GLU A 81 -20.14 -0.05 25.50
C GLU A 81 -18.94 0.83 25.86
N LEU A 82 -17.77 0.58 25.27
CA LEU A 82 -16.60 1.42 25.47
C LEU A 82 -16.83 2.82 24.90
N LYS A 83 -17.33 2.92 23.66
CA LYS A 83 -17.54 4.18 22.96
C LYS A 83 -18.50 5.10 23.71
N ALA A 84 -19.55 4.55 24.32
CA ALA A 84 -20.51 5.28 25.13
C ALA A 84 -19.89 5.96 26.38
N ARG A 85 -18.68 5.55 26.81
CA ARG A 85 -17.96 6.16 27.94
C ARG A 85 -17.24 7.45 27.57
N PHE A 86 -17.13 7.77 26.28
CA PHE A 86 -16.40 8.94 25.79
C PHE A 86 -17.38 10.01 25.28
N PRO A 87 -17.17 11.30 25.62
CA PRO A 87 -17.87 12.39 24.95
C PRO A 87 -17.63 12.40 23.43
N PRO A 88 -18.59 12.91 22.63
CA PRO A 88 -18.39 13.13 21.21
C PRO A 88 -17.16 14.01 20.97
N GLY A 89 -16.25 13.58 20.10
CA GLY A 89 -15.04 14.32 19.73
C GLY A 89 -13.75 13.90 20.45
N VAL A 90 -13.82 13.17 21.57
CA VAL A 90 -12.60 12.84 22.34
C VAL A 90 -11.68 11.92 21.54
N LEU A 91 -12.26 10.93 20.85
CA LEU A 91 -11.49 10.02 20.01
C LEU A 91 -10.91 10.72 18.77
N ASP A 92 -11.58 11.77 18.26
CA ASP A 92 -11.12 12.52 17.08
C ASP A 92 -9.78 13.23 17.35
N MET A 93 -9.46 13.55 18.61
CA MET A 93 -8.16 14.12 18.98
C MET A 93 -6.99 13.17 18.66
N LEU A 94 -7.21 11.86 18.54
CA LEU A 94 -6.17 10.91 18.11
C LEU A 94 -5.69 11.15 16.67
N ARG A 95 -6.49 11.87 15.87
CA ARG A 95 -6.11 12.26 14.50
C ARG A 95 -5.05 13.36 14.49
N VAL A 96 -4.89 14.09 15.59
CA VAL A 96 -3.88 15.15 15.71
C VAL A 96 -2.51 14.53 15.93
N ARG A 97 -1.60 14.76 14.98
CA ARG A 97 -0.24 14.22 15.05
C ARG A 97 0.46 14.57 16.37
N GLY A 98 1.10 13.58 16.97
CA GLY A 98 1.79 13.73 18.25
C GLY A 98 0.87 13.69 19.48
N ILE A 99 -0.44 13.46 19.31
CA ILE A 99 -1.41 13.21 20.36
C ILE A 99 -1.84 11.73 20.34
N GLY A 100 -1.18 10.92 21.16
CA GLY A 100 -1.58 9.52 21.40
C GLY A 100 -2.57 9.37 22.56
N PRO A 101 -3.09 8.15 22.80
CA PRO A 101 -4.08 7.85 23.83
C PRO A 101 -3.80 8.43 25.22
N LYS A 102 -2.54 8.34 25.67
CA LYS A 102 -2.11 8.90 26.97
C LYS A 102 -2.28 10.41 27.05
N LYS A 103 -1.97 11.14 25.98
CA LYS A 103 -2.15 12.60 25.91
C LYS A 103 -3.63 12.96 25.82
N VAL A 104 -4.42 12.23 25.03
CA VAL A 104 -5.88 12.39 24.97
C VAL A 104 -6.49 12.24 26.36
N LYS A 105 -6.07 11.23 27.14
CA LYS A 105 -6.50 11.05 28.53
C LYS A 105 -6.27 12.30 29.37
N GLN A 106 -5.05 12.85 29.36
CA GLN A 106 -4.71 14.04 30.15
C GLN A 106 -5.53 15.26 29.71
N LEU A 107 -5.65 15.50 28.40
CA LEU A 107 -6.43 16.60 27.84
C LEU A 107 -7.90 16.54 28.26
N TRP A 108 -8.50 15.34 28.20
CA TRP A 108 -9.89 15.13 28.58
C TRP A 108 -10.10 15.18 30.10
N GLN A 109 -9.33 14.40 30.87
CA GLN A 109 -9.60 14.21 32.30
C GLN A 109 -9.09 15.37 33.16
N GLU A 110 -7.97 16.01 32.80
CA GLU A 110 -7.37 17.08 33.60
C GLU A 110 -7.79 18.48 33.13
N LEU A 111 -8.04 18.68 31.82
CA LEU A 111 -8.43 19.99 31.26
C LEU A 111 -9.87 20.06 30.75
N GLY A 112 -10.61 18.95 30.68
CA GLY A 112 -11.98 18.94 30.17
C GLY A 112 -12.08 19.24 28.68
N ILE A 113 -11.01 18.96 27.91
CA ILE A 113 -10.99 19.16 26.45
C ILE A 113 -11.63 17.93 25.80
N THR A 114 -12.69 18.15 25.03
CA THR A 114 -13.53 17.06 24.51
C THR A 114 -13.51 16.93 22.99
N ASP A 115 -12.87 17.86 22.27
CA ASP A 115 -12.83 17.86 20.80
C ASP A 115 -11.62 18.65 20.28
N ILE A 116 -11.37 18.56 18.96
CA ILE A 116 -10.25 19.24 18.29
C ILE A 116 -10.34 20.77 18.41
N GLU A 117 -11.54 21.34 18.44
CA GLU A 117 -11.74 22.79 18.44
C GLU A 117 -11.45 23.39 19.83
N THR A 118 -11.88 22.72 20.90
CA THR A 118 -11.54 23.05 22.28
C THR A 118 -10.06 22.81 22.57
N LEU A 119 -9.45 21.78 21.97
CA LEU A 119 -8.02 21.56 22.01
C LEU A 119 -7.25 22.71 21.35
N ARG A 120 -7.68 23.15 20.16
CA ARG A 120 -7.11 24.29 19.44
C ARG A 120 -7.13 25.55 20.31
N LYS A 121 -8.29 25.90 20.86
CA LYS A 121 -8.43 27.07 21.75
C LYS A 121 -7.54 26.96 22.99
N ALA A 122 -7.44 25.77 23.58
CA ALA A 122 -6.61 25.55 24.76
C ALA A 122 -5.12 25.72 24.43
N ALA A 123 -4.66 25.27 23.27
CA ALA A 123 -3.29 25.50 22.82
C ALA A 123 -3.02 26.97 22.47
N GLN A 124 -3.95 27.68 21.82
CA GLN A 124 -3.81 29.12 21.51
C GLN A 124 -3.75 30.01 22.75
N THR A 125 -4.36 29.57 23.86
CA THR A 125 -4.42 30.30 25.13
C THR A 125 -3.38 29.81 26.14
N HIS A 126 -2.41 29.00 25.71
CA HIS A 126 -1.37 28.40 26.55
C HIS A 126 -1.90 27.62 27.75
N ARG A 127 -3.12 27.06 27.65
CA ARG A 127 -3.77 26.33 28.73
C ARG A 127 -3.21 24.90 28.86
N LEU A 128 -2.63 24.33 27.81
CA LEU A 128 -2.05 22.98 27.84
C LEU A 128 -0.75 22.94 28.64
N SER A 129 0.00 24.05 28.69
CA SER A 129 1.23 24.24 29.49
C SER A 129 1.10 23.83 30.97
N LYS A 130 -0.13 23.82 31.50
CA LYS A 130 -0.46 23.35 32.85
C LYS A 130 -0.30 21.84 33.03
N LEU A 131 -0.27 21.07 31.94
CA LEU A 131 -0.11 19.62 31.97
C LEU A 131 1.36 19.21 31.84
N LYS A 132 1.74 18.21 32.64
CA LYS A 132 3.06 17.58 32.54
C LYS A 132 3.23 16.97 31.14
N GLY A 133 4.21 17.47 30.38
CA GLY A 133 4.52 17.00 29.03
C GLY A 133 3.95 17.87 27.90
N PHE A 134 3.33 19.02 28.22
CA PHE A 134 2.73 19.94 27.24
C PHE A 134 3.35 21.35 27.30
N GLY A 135 4.68 21.47 27.23
CA GLY A 135 5.33 22.79 27.16
C GLY A 135 4.98 23.58 25.90
N GLU A 136 5.40 24.86 25.81
CA GLU A 136 5.09 25.77 24.68
C GLU A 136 5.36 25.15 23.31
N LYS A 137 6.53 24.50 23.11
CA LYS A 137 6.85 23.78 21.86
C LYS A 137 5.86 22.66 21.52
N THR A 138 5.22 22.06 22.52
CA THR A 138 4.19 21.03 22.32
C THR A 138 2.88 21.67 21.90
N GLU A 139 2.52 22.82 22.48
CA GLU A 139 1.33 23.59 22.08
C GLU A 139 1.43 24.07 20.62
N GLU A 140 2.58 24.62 20.24
CA GLU A 140 2.87 25.00 18.85
C GLU A 140 2.71 23.82 17.88
N LYS A 141 3.29 22.67 18.22
CA LYS A 141 3.16 21.43 17.43
C LYS A 141 1.71 20.95 17.34
N ILE A 142 0.93 21.07 18.41
CA ILE A 142 -0.49 20.70 18.43
C ILE A 142 -1.29 21.63 17.53
N LEU A 143 -1.12 22.95 17.64
CA LEU A 143 -1.81 23.93 16.80
C LEU A 143 -1.56 23.68 15.33
N ARG A 144 -0.29 23.48 14.98
CA ARG A 144 0.10 23.19 13.61
C ARG A 144 -0.43 21.84 13.12
N SER A 145 -0.44 20.83 13.97
CA SER A 145 -1.02 19.52 13.63
C SER A 145 -2.53 19.60 13.45
N ILE A 146 -3.22 20.47 14.19
CA ILE A 146 -4.65 20.74 13.99
C ILE A 146 -4.89 21.45 12.66
N GLU A 147 -4.00 22.36 12.25
CA GLU A 147 -4.04 22.97 10.92
C GLU A 147 -3.82 21.91 9.82
N LEU A 148 -2.84 21.01 9.98
CA LEU A 148 -2.62 19.89 9.06
C LEU A 148 -3.81 18.92 8.99
N VAL A 149 -4.47 18.62 10.13
CA VAL A 149 -5.70 17.81 10.14
C VAL A 149 -6.86 18.53 9.43
N LYS A 150 -6.91 19.86 9.50
CA LYS A 150 -7.88 20.69 8.76
C LYS A 150 -7.57 20.77 7.26
N GLU A 151 -6.31 20.65 6.86
CA GLU A 151 -5.83 20.63 5.46
C GLU A 151 -5.90 19.23 4.82
N GLY A 152 -6.52 18.26 5.50
CA GLY A 152 -6.62 16.87 5.07
C GLY A 152 -5.46 16.04 5.64
N GLU A 153 -5.78 14.85 6.17
CA GLU A 153 -4.80 13.89 6.67
C GLU A 153 -3.63 13.80 5.68
N SER A 154 -2.40 14.04 6.14
CA SER A 154 -1.19 14.10 5.31
C SER A 154 -0.82 12.70 4.80
N LEU A 155 -1.65 12.21 3.89
CA LEU A 155 -1.55 10.94 3.20
C LEU A 155 -0.97 11.24 1.83
N PHE A 156 0.18 10.64 1.56
CA PHE A 156 0.83 10.71 0.27
C PHE A 156 0.72 9.37 -0.43
N LEU A 157 0.49 9.43 -1.73
CA LEU A 157 0.56 8.26 -2.60
C LEU A 157 2.02 7.82 -2.72
N LEU A 158 2.24 6.52 -2.90
CA LEU A 158 3.58 5.93 -2.99
C LEU A 158 4.48 6.62 -4.02
N ALA A 159 4.00 6.85 -5.25
CA ALA A 159 4.84 7.39 -6.32
C ALA A 159 5.32 8.84 -6.06
N PRO A 160 4.46 9.80 -5.69
CA PRO A 160 4.91 11.12 -5.24
C PRO A 160 5.87 11.08 -4.04
N ALA A 161 5.57 10.25 -3.03
CA ALA A 161 6.45 10.11 -1.86
C ALA A 161 7.83 9.56 -2.24
N HIS A 162 7.88 8.59 -3.16
CA HIS A 162 9.11 8.04 -3.71
C HIS A 162 9.94 9.09 -4.45
N ALA A 163 9.31 9.90 -5.30
CA ALA A 163 9.99 11.00 -5.99
C ALA A 163 10.61 12.00 -5.00
N ILE A 164 9.89 12.34 -3.93
CA ILE A 164 10.40 13.23 -2.88
C ILE A 164 11.58 12.59 -2.15
N ALA A 165 11.48 11.29 -1.81
CA ALA A 165 12.57 10.56 -1.19
C ALA A 165 13.83 10.58 -2.06
N GLU A 166 13.70 10.36 -3.37
CA GLU A 166 14.85 10.42 -4.30
C GLU A 166 15.47 11.82 -4.38
N VAL A 167 14.68 12.90 -4.33
CA VAL A 167 15.21 14.27 -4.24
C VAL A 167 16.05 14.46 -2.96
N VAL A 168 15.53 14.00 -1.82
CA VAL A 168 16.25 14.07 -0.53
C VAL A 168 17.53 13.25 -0.58
N LEU A 169 17.47 12.02 -1.09
CA LEU A 169 18.62 11.14 -1.21
C LEU A 169 19.70 11.73 -2.13
N ALA A 170 19.31 12.28 -3.28
CA ALA A 170 20.22 12.94 -4.22
C ALA A 170 20.89 14.18 -3.59
N HIS A 171 20.13 15.00 -2.86
CA HIS A 171 20.68 16.17 -2.16
C HIS A 171 21.71 15.78 -1.11
N LEU A 172 21.41 14.79 -0.26
CA LEU A 172 22.33 14.33 0.79
C LEU A 172 23.59 13.67 0.22
N ARG A 173 23.47 12.87 -0.85
CA ARG A 173 24.65 12.30 -1.55
C ARG A 173 25.59 13.38 -2.08
N LYS A 174 25.04 14.51 -2.53
CA LYS A 174 25.81 15.61 -3.12
C LYS A 174 26.40 16.55 -2.06
N SER A 175 25.66 16.82 -0.99
CA SER A 175 25.90 17.97 -0.10
C SER A 175 26.36 17.59 1.30
N ALA A 176 26.47 16.30 1.62
CA ALA A 176 26.79 15.83 2.97
C ALA A 176 27.80 14.67 2.98
N PRO A 177 28.60 14.51 4.06
CA PRO A 177 29.56 13.40 4.20
C PRO A 177 28.85 12.10 4.61
N VAL A 178 27.98 11.59 3.76
CA VAL A 178 27.26 10.32 3.98
C VAL A 178 28.08 9.12 3.48
N GLY A 179 28.01 8.01 4.21
CA GLY A 179 28.57 6.72 3.79
C GLY A 179 27.54 5.89 3.03
N GLN A 180 26.64 5.26 3.78
CA GLN A 180 25.46 4.56 3.23
C GLN A 180 24.23 5.44 3.41
N LEU A 181 23.30 5.36 2.46
CA LEU A 181 22.11 6.20 2.43
C LEU A 181 20.96 5.48 1.70
N ALA A 182 19.80 5.39 2.34
CA ALA A 182 18.61 4.77 1.77
C ALA A 182 17.33 5.34 2.38
N ALA A 183 16.22 5.25 1.65
CA ALA A 183 14.90 5.41 2.24
C ALA A 183 14.49 4.13 2.98
N GLY A 184 13.81 4.29 4.12
CA GLY A 184 13.26 3.23 4.95
C GLY A 184 11.74 3.28 5.00
N GLY A 185 11.17 2.89 6.14
CA GLY A 185 9.75 3.06 6.43
C GLY A 185 8.81 2.24 5.54
N SER A 186 7.56 2.70 5.51
CA SER A 186 6.51 2.13 4.65
C SER A 186 6.80 2.27 3.15
N LEU A 187 7.56 3.32 2.79
CA LEU A 187 8.00 3.58 1.42
C LEU A 187 8.91 2.47 0.90
N ARG A 188 9.91 2.04 1.70
CA ARG A 188 10.76 0.90 1.32
C ARG A 188 10.00 -0.42 1.27
N ARG A 189 8.90 -0.56 2.01
CA ARG A 189 8.00 -1.72 1.93
C ARG A 189 6.96 -1.62 0.81
N MET A 190 7.00 -0.56 -0.01
CA MET A 190 6.09 -0.30 -1.13
C MET A 190 4.60 -0.19 -0.73
N LYS A 191 4.28 0.33 0.46
CA LYS A 191 2.86 0.59 0.82
C LYS A 191 2.29 1.67 -0.09
N GLU A 192 1.06 1.49 -0.58
CA GLU A 192 0.38 2.44 -1.46
C GLU A 192 0.17 3.81 -0.81
N ILE A 193 0.09 3.84 0.51
CA ILE A 193 -0.11 5.01 1.36
C ILE A 193 1.12 5.22 2.24
N VAL A 194 1.69 6.42 2.16
CA VAL A 194 2.85 6.88 2.92
C VAL A 194 2.46 8.11 3.75
N HIS A 195 2.67 8.04 5.07
CA HIS A 195 2.34 9.13 6.00
C HIS A 195 3.54 10.07 6.27
N ASP A 196 4.74 9.51 6.21
CA ASP A 196 6.02 10.19 6.32
C ASP A 196 7.09 9.40 5.57
N ILE A 197 8.19 10.08 5.24
CA ILE A 197 9.34 9.48 4.58
C ILE A 197 10.46 9.32 5.59
N ASP A 198 10.88 8.07 5.84
CA ASP A 198 12.06 7.77 6.64
C ASP A 198 13.30 7.69 5.74
N ILE A 199 14.35 8.42 6.09
CA ILE A 199 15.66 8.40 5.45
C ILE A 199 16.69 7.96 6.48
N LEU A 200 17.50 6.97 6.12
CA LEU A 200 18.59 6.46 6.94
C LEU A 200 19.93 6.75 6.29
N ALA A 201 20.86 7.29 7.07
CA ALA A 201 22.24 7.56 6.66
C ALA A 201 23.26 6.97 7.64
N THR A 202 24.46 6.65 7.15
CA THR A 202 25.65 6.51 7.99
C THR A 202 26.59 7.69 7.79
N SER A 203 27.24 8.13 8.86
CA SER A 203 28.27 9.17 8.77
C SER A 203 29.21 9.14 9.97
N LYS A 204 30.44 9.62 9.76
CA LYS A 204 31.38 9.98 10.83
C LYS A 204 31.24 11.44 11.27
N ASN A 205 30.48 12.24 10.53
CA ASN A 205 30.17 13.64 10.85
C ASN A 205 28.65 13.85 10.78
N PRO A 206 27.90 13.32 11.75
CA PRO A 206 26.44 13.41 11.76
C PRO A 206 25.91 14.84 11.76
N GLY A 207 26.58 15.78 12.44
CA GLY A 207 26.20 17.19 12.47
C GLY A 207 26.13 17.81 11.08
N ALA A 208 27.13 17.56 10.22
CA ALA A 208 27.13 18.07 8.85
C ALA A 208 26.02 17.46 7.98
N VAL A 209 25.65 16.20 8.20
CA VAL A 209 24.53 15.56 7.49
C VAL A 209 23.20 16.15 7.94
N ALA A 210 23.00 16.33 9.25
CA ALA A 210 21.81 16.97 9.80
C ALA A 210 21.65 18.42 9.32
N GLU A 211 22.74 19.19 9.25
CA GLU A 211 22.74 20.54 8.69
C GLU A 211 22.34 20.54 7.22
N ALA A 212 22.98 19.73 6.37
CA ALA A 212 22.65 19.64 4.95
C ALA A 212 21.19 19.21 4.71
N PHE A 213 20.66 18.34 5.57
CA PHE A 213 19.26 17.91 5.52
C PHE A 213 18.29 19.04 5.90
N THR A 214 18.52 19.68 7.04
CA THR A 214 17.61 20.70 7.58
C THR A 214 17.64 22.03 6.83
N THR A 215 18.68 22.26 6.02
CA THR A 215 18.84 23.45 5.18
C THR A 215 18.55 23.19 3.69
N MET A 216 18.09 21.99 3.32
CA MET A 216 17.86 21.68 1.91
C MET A 216 16.77 22.57 1.29
N PRO A 217 16.87 22.86 -0.02
CA PRO A 217 15.79 23.54 -0.73
C PRO A 217 14.45 22.79 -0.58
N GLY A 218 13.38 23.54 -0.32
CA GLY A 218 12.04 22.98 -0.10
C GLY A 218 11.68 22.72 1.36
N VAL A 219 12.63 22.78 2.29
CA VAL A 219 12.33 22.76 3.73
C VAL A 219 11.53 24.00 4.10
N ARG A 220 10.32 23.78 4.62
CA ARG A 220 9.43 24.83 5.13
C ARG A 220 9.56 24.99 6.63
N GLU A 221 9.84 23.90 7.33
CA GLU A 221 10.04 23.90 8.78
C GLU A 221 10.97 22.76 9.21
N VAL A 222 11.75 23.00 10.25
CA VAL A 222 12.51 22.00 11.00
C VAL A 222 11.77 21.67 12.29
N LEU A 223 11.15 20.50 12.38
CA LEU A 223 10.38 20.04 13.55
C LEU A 223 11.27 19.52 14.69
N ALA A 224 12.44 18.99 14.32
CA ALA A 224 13.50 18.55 15.21
C ALA A 224 14.84 18.56 14.46
N SER A 225 15.93 18.87 15.15
CA SER A 225 17.28 18.77 14.61
C SER A 225 18.22 18.23 15.67
N GLY A 226 19.03 17.25 15.30
CA GLY A 226 19.98 16.59 16.18
C GLY A 226 20.91 15.66 15.38
N GLU A 227 22.02 15.27 16.01
CA GLU A 227 23.05 14.46 15.35
C GLU A 227 22.58 13.05 15.00
N SER A 228 21.67 12.46 15.78
CA SER A 228 21.14 11.12 15.52
C SER A 228 19.80 11.11 14.79
N LYS A 229 19.00 12.17 14.97
CA LYS A 229 17.69 12.30 14.36
C LYS A 229 17.33 13.76 14.07
N SER A 230 16.90 14.02 12.84
CA SER A 230 16.35 15.29 12.40
C SER A 230 15.02 15.06 11.69
N VAL A 231 14.12 16.03 11.75
CA VAL A 231 12.77 15.93 11.17
C VAL A 231 12.41 17.27 10.54
N VAL A 232 12.00 17.26 9.28
CA VAL A 232 11.58 18.45 8.53
C VAL A 232 10.20 18.27 7.91
N LEU A 233 9.53 19.39 7.63
CA LEU A 233 8.42 19.45 6.69
C LEU A 233 8.94 19.99 5.36
N LEU A 234 8.82 19.18 4.31
CA LEU A 234 9.12 19.57 2.93
C LEU A 234 7.84 20.00 2.22
N ALA A 235 7.93 21.03 1.39
CA ALA A 235 6.88 21.36 0.44
C ALA A 235 6.80 20.29 -0.66
N ALA A 236 5.59 19.80 -0.91
CA ALA A 236 5.23 18.88 -1.98
C ALA A 236 3.95 19.42 -2.63
N ASP A 237 4.11 20.19 -3.71
CA ASP A 237 3.05 20.99 -4.32
C ASP A 237 2.36 21.90 -3.29
N GLU A 238 1.04 21.79 -3.14
CA GLU A 238 0.24 22.55 -2.17
C GLU A 238 0.21 21.92 -0.77
N ARG A 239 0.93 20.80 -0.54
CA ARG A 239 0.92 20.05 0.71
C ARG A 239 2.30 20.04 1.37
N LEU A 240 2.33 19.68 2.66
CA LEU A 240 3.56 19.45 3.41
C LEU A 240 3.71 17.96 3.74
N ILE A 241 4.87 17.39 3.43
CA ILE A 241 5.24 16.02 3.82
C ILE A 241 6.30 16.06 4.91
N GLN A 242 6.15 15.21 5.93
CA GLN A 242 7.20 15.03 6.91
C GLN A 242 8.26 14.06 6.40
N VAL A 243 9.51 14.46 6.54
CA VAL A 243 10.68 13.61 6.28
C VAL A 243 11.51 13.50 7.55
N ASP A 244 11.76 12.27 7.97
CA ASP A 244 12.57 11.90 9.12
C ASP A 244 13.93 11.44 8.61
N LEU A 245 15.01 12.02 9.13
CA LEU A 245 16.38 11.55 8.91
C LEU A 245 16.89 10.91 10.20
N ARG A 246 17.34 9.65 10.10
CA ARG A 246 18.17 8.99 11.11
C ARG A 246 19.60 8.86 10.63
N ILE A 247 20.55 9.16 11.51
CA ILE A 247 21.98 8.97 11.25
C ILE A 247 22.53 7.99 12.27
N VAL A 248 23.21 6.95 11.79
CA VAL A 248 23.88 5.95 12.63
C VAL A 248 25.35 5.81 12.29
N GLU A 249 26.12 5.22 13.18
CA GLU A 249 27.51 4.87 12.87
C GLU A 249 27.57 3.77 11.79
N PRO A 250 28.61 3.74 10.94
CA PRO A 250 28.72 2.76 9.85
C PRO A 250 28.57 1.30 10.26
N GLY A 251 29.02 0.92 11.46
CA GLY A 251 28.89 -0.46 11.95
C GLY A 251 27.44 -0.88 12.24
N SER A 252 26.48 0.04 12.28
CA SER A 252 25.08 -0.20 12.68
C SER A 252 24.09 -0.15 11.51
N TRP A 253 24.58 0.00 10.28
CA TRP A 253 23.75 0.17 9.09
C TRP A 253 22.65 -0.89 8.95
N GLY A 254 23.03 -2.16 9.01
CA GLY A 254 22.12 -3.29 8.85
C GLY A 254 20.98 -3.33 9.87
N ALA A 255 21.31 -3.14 11.14
CA ALA A 255 20.32 -3.12 12.21
C ALA A 255 19.40 -1.90 12.12
N ALA A 256 19.96 -0.73 11.82
CA ALA A 256 19.17 0.48 11.64
C ALA A 256 18.24 0.38 10.44
N LEU A 257 18.73 -0.15 9.31
CA LEU A 257 17.91 -0.33 8.11
C LEU A 257 16.80 -1.34 8.34
N GLN A 258 17.07 -2.47 9.01
CA GLN A 258 16.06 -3.43 9.42
C GLN A 258 15.00 -2.75 10.30
N TYR A 259 15.44 -2.03 11.33
CA TYR A 259 14.57 -1.36 12.30
C TYR A 259 13.69 -0.27 11.66
N ASP A 260 14.28 0.68 10.93
CA ASP A 260 13.55 1.80 10.32
C ASP A 260 12.73 1.36 9.10
N THR A 261 13.06 0.24 8.46
CA THR A 261 12.18 -0.36 7.43
C THR A 261 10.92 -0.95 8.06
N GLY A 262 11.03 -1.56 9.23
CA GLY A 262 9.91 -2.23 9.88
C GLY A 262 9.35 -3.42 9.07
N SER A 263 8.05 -3.73 9.17
CA SER A 263 7.03 -3.02 9.94
C SER A 263 7.25 -3.07 11.46
N LYS A 264 6.41 -2.35 12.22
CA LYS A 264 6.44 -2.38 13.69
C LYS A 264 6.29 -3.81 14.23
N ASP A 265 5.40 -4.61 13.64
CA ASP A 265 5.16 -5.98 14.12
C ASP A 265 6.29 -6.92 13.76
N HIS A 266 6.78 -6.83 12.52
CA HIS A 266 7.97 -7.54 12.10
C HIS A 266 9.13 -7.29 13.09
N ASN A 267 9.36 -6.02 13.46
CA ASN A 267 10.37 -5.66 14.47
C ASN A 267 10.06 -6.25 15.86
N ILE A 268 8.80 -6.24 16.31
CA ILE A 268 8.41 -6.83 17.60
C ILE A 268 8.70 -8.33 17.60
N HIS A 269 8.36 -9.02 16.51
CA HIS A 269 8.59 -10.45 16.36
C HIS A 269 10.09 -10.76 16.41
N LEU A 270 10.91 -10.10 15.60
CA LEU A 270 12.37 -10.30 15.61
C LEU A 270 13.00 -10.01 16.98
N ARG A 271 12.57 -8.94 17.67
CA ARG A 271 13.05 -8.64 19.04
C ARG A 271 12.65 -9.73 20.02
N THR A 272 11.43 -10.26 19.91
CA THR A 272 10.97 -11.37 20.75
C THR A 272 11.80 -12.64 20.51
N MET A 273 12.14 -12.93 19.24
CA MET A 273 13.05 -14.03 18.90
C MET A 273 14.45 -13.84 19.48
N ALA A 274 15.01 -12.62 19.39
CA ALA A 274 16.30 -12.27 19.96
C ALA A 274 16.29 -12.50 21.49
N GLN A 275 15.28 -11.98 22.19
CA GLN A 275 15.15 -12.11 23.65
C GLN A 275 15.07 -13.57 24.10
N LYS A 276 14.32 -14.42 23.39
CA LYS A 276 14.26 -15.88 23.67
C LYS A 276 15.62 -16.57 23.57
N ARG A 277 16.58 -15.98 22.87
CA ARG A 277 17.96 -16.48 22.72
C ARG A 277 18.96 -15.77 23.63
N GLY A 278 18.49 -14.96 24.59
CA GLY A 278 19.36 -14.16 25.45
C GLY A 278 20.08 -13.02 24.72
N LEU A 279 19.48 -12.51 23.64
CA LEU A 279 20.02 -11.42 22.82
C LEU A 279 19.14 -10.18 22.91
N THR A 280 19.73 -9.02 22.70
CA THR A 280 19.02 -7.75 22.53
C THR A 280 19.16 -7.28 21.09
N LEU A 281 18.03 -7.01 20.42
CA LEU A 281 18.00 -6.38 19.09
C LEU A 281 17.43 -4.95 19.21
N ASN A 282 18.18 -3.98 18.71
CA ASN A 282 17.78 -2.58 18.59
C ASN A 282 18.33 -1.96 17.28
N GLU A 283 18.09 -0.68 17.05
CA GLU A 283 18.53 0.05 15.85
C GLU A 283 20.07 0.12 15.68
N TYR A 284 20.85 -0.24 16.71
CA TYR A 284 22.30 -0.20 16.68
C TYR A 284 22.94 -1.56 16.45
N GLY A 285 22.20 -2.67 16.59
CA GLY A 285 22.78 -4.01 16.43
C GLY A 285 22.03 -5.11 17.17
N ILE A 286 22.60 -6.31 17.08
CA ILE A 286 22.30 -7.42 17.98
C ILE A 286 23.43 -7.52 19.00
N PHE A 287 23.04 -7.64 20.27
CA PHE A 287 23.94 -7.68 21.41
C PHE A 287 23.76 -8.95 22.21
N ARG A 288 24.87 -9.49 22.71
CA ARG A 288 24.89 -10.44 23.82
C ARG A 288 25.57 -9.72 24.97
N ASP A 289 24.82 -9.51 26.06
CA ASP A 289 25.20 -8.59 27.12
C ASP A 289 25.51 -7.21 26.53
N GLU A 290 26.73 -6.68 26.72
CA GLU A 290 27.17 -5.39 26.15
C GLU A 290 27.90 -5.54 24.80
N LYS A 291 28.20 -6.77 24.37
CA LYS A 291 28.98 -7.01 23.16
C LYS A 291 28.06 -7.06 21.93
N LYS A 292 28.30 -6.15 20.98
CA LYS A 292 27.70 -6.22 19.65
C LYS A 292 28.23 -7.44 18.89
N ILE A 293 27.32 -8.25 18.36
CA ILE A 293 27.64 -9.48 17.61
C ILE A 293 27.17 -9.46 16.15
N ALA A 294 26.25 -8.54 15.79
CA ALA A 294 25.81 -8.30 14.42
C ALA A 294 25.18 -6.91 14.29
N GLY A 295 24.91 -6.48 13.06
CA GLY A 295 24.22 -5.22 12.74
C GLY A 295 24.84 -4.41 11.61
N GLU A 296 25.94 -4.88 11.01
CA GLU A 296 26.62 -4.23 9.90
C GLU A 296 25.82 -4.34 8.60
N THR A 297 25.13 -5.46 8.39
CA THR A 297 24.23 -5.71 7.24
C THR A 297 22.89 -6.24 7.71
N GLU A 298 21.83 -6.07 6.93
CA GLU A 298 20.52 -6.63 7.30
C GLU A 298 20.60 -8.16 7.36
N GLU A 299 21.35 -8.77 6.44
CA GLU A 299 21.59 -10.22 6.40
C GLU A 299 22.21 -10.72 7.70
N SER A 300 23.18 -10.01 8.29
CA SER A 300 23.80 -10.44 9.55
C SER A 300 22.83 -10.39 10.72
N VAL A 301 21.86 -9.47 10.71
CA VAL A 301 20.76 -9.40 11.68
C VAL A 301 19.88 -10.64 11.56
N TYR A 302 19.36 -10.95 10.37
CA TYR A 302 18.50 -12.12 10.15
C TYR A 302 19.22 -13.43 10.44
N GLN A 303 20.46 -13.61 9.95
CA GLN A 303 21.25 -14.82 10.14
C GLN A 303 21.52 -15.12 11.62
N THR A 304 21.80 -14.09 12.43
CA THR A 304 21.98 -14.24 13.89
C THR A 304 20.69 -14.74 14.58
N LEU A 305 19.53 -14.39 14.02
CA LEU A 305 18.23 -14.90 14.44
C LEU A 305 17.85 -16.22 13.75
N GLY A 306 18.76 -16.85 13.00
CA GLY A 306 18.53 -18.11 12.30
C GLY A 306 17.50 -17.98 11.17
N LEU A 307 17.46 -16.83 10.51
CA LEU A 307 16.55 -16.50 9.43
C LEU A 307 17.33 -16.19 8.15
N HIS A 308 16.77 -16.54 7.00
CA HIS A 308 17.18 -15.94 5.73
C HIS A 308 16.79 -14.45 5.71
N TRP A 309 17.48 -13.64 4.91
CA TRP A 309 17.13 -12.23 4.75
C TRP A 309 15.75 -12.08 4.11
N ILE A 310 14.91 -11.25 4.73
CA ILE A 310 13.52 -11.07 4.33
C ILE A 310 13.40 -9.78 3.48
N PRO A 311 12.90 -9.87 2.24
CA PRO A 311 12.63 -8.69 1.41
C PRO A 311 11.73 -7.67 2.12
N PRO A 312 12.02 -6.36 2.04
CA PRO A 312 11.24 -5.30 2.71
C PRO A 312 9.73 -5.38 2.49
N GLU A 313 9.32 -5.73 1.27
CA GLU A 313 7.92 -5.79 0.84
C GLU A 313 7.13 -6.88 1.58
N MET A 314 7.80 -7.90 2.11
CA MET A 314 7.16 -8.98 2.88
C MET A 314 7.04 -8.69 4.38
N ARG A 315 7.71 -7.65 4.91
CA ARG A 315 7.91 -7.42 6.35
C ARG A 315 6.67 -6.85 7.04
N GLU A 316 5.60 -7.63 7.10
CA GLU A 316 4.31 -7.22 7.65
C GLU A 316 3.80 -8.18 8.76
N ASP A 317 4.61 -9.14 9.22
CA ASP A 317 4.25 -10.17 10.22
C ASP A 317 3.04 -11.03 9.80
N GLN A 318 3.11 -11.53 8.56
CA GLN A 318 2.06 -12.28 7.86
C GLN A 318 2.53 -13.68 7.41
N GLY A 319 3.50 -14.25 8.12
CA GLY A 319 4.09 -15.56 7.86
C GLY A 319 5.49 -15.54 7.23
N GLU A 320 6.03 -14.35 6.92
CA GLU A 320 7.33 -14.21 6.24
C GLU A 320 8.49 -14.67 7.12
N ILE A 321 8.34 -14.54 8.45
CA ILE A 321 9.37 -14.94 9.42
C ILE A 321 9.45 -16.46 9.51
N GLU A 322 8.29 -17.13 9.52
CA GLU A 322 8.20 -18.60 9.51
C GLU A 322 8.80 -19.17 8.22
N LEU A 323 8.47 -18.60 7.06
CA LEU A 323 9.09 -18.98 5.78
C LEU A 323 10.61 -18.75 5.79
N ALA A 324 11.06 -17.63 6.34
CA ALA A 324 12.49 -17.33 6.44
C ALA A 324 13.24 -18.28 7.36
N ALA A 325 12.60 -18.78 8.43
CA ALA A 325 13.16 -19.79 9.32
C ALA A 325 13.23 -21.17 8.65
N GLY A 326 12.23 -21.51 7.81
CA GLY A 326 12.20 -22.75 7.03
C GLY A 326 13.10 -22.74 5.79
N GLY A 327 13.59 -21.57 5.37
CA GLY A 327 14.32 -21.41 4.12
C GLY A 327 13.42 -21.46 2.87
N GLU A 328 12.13 -21.13 3.04
CA GLU A 328 11.06 -21.29 2.06
C GLU A 328 10.60 -19.95 1.45
N LEU A 329 11.36 -18.87 1.66
CA LEU A 329 11.03 -17.57 1.06
C LEU A 329 11.01 -17.65 -0.48
N PRO A 330 9.94 -17.14 -1.12
CA PRO A 330 9.87 -17.12 -2.57
C PRO A 330 10.89 -16.14 -3.16
N ARG A 331 11.36 -16.44 -4.37
CA ARG A 331 12.11 -15.49 -5.17
C ARG A 331 11.14 -14.52 -5.84
N LEU A 332 10.90 -13.40 -5.18
CA LEU A 332 9.95 -12.39 -5.62
C LEU A 332 10.27 -11.85 -7.02
N VAL A 333 9.21 -11.45 -7.75
CA VAL A 333 9.31 -10.76 -9.02
C VAL A 333 10.12 -9.46 -8.89
N GLU A 334 10.85 -9.10 -9.94
CA GLU A 334 11.67 -7.89 -10.05
C GLU A 334 11.31 -7.13 -11.34
N ASP A 335 11.63 -5.83 -11.40
CA ASP A 335 11.33 -4.99 -12.58
C ASP A 335 11.87 -5.59 -13.88
N LYS A 336 13.08 -6.16 -13.84
CA LYS A 336 13.73 -6.80 -14.99
C LYS A 336 13.03 -8.07 -15.48
N ASN A 337 12.09 -8.62 -14.71
CA ASN A 337 11.30 -9.77 -15.14
C ASN A 337 10.14 -9.36 -16.04
N ILE A 338 9.71 -8.10 -16.01
CA ILE A 338 8.61 -7.59 -16.81
C ILE A 338 9.04 -7.52 -18.28
N ARG A 339 8.18 -8.06 -19.15
CA ARG A 339 8.40 -8.19 -20.59
C ARG A 339 7.36 -7.40 -21.40
N GLY A 340 6.33 -6.87 -20.77
CA GLY A 340 5.32 -6.03 -21.41
C GLY A 340 4.17 -5.69 -20.48
N GLU A 341 3.22 -4.92 -21.00
CA GLU A 341 2.05 -4.41 -20.30
C GLU A 341 0.82 -4.45 -21.21
N PHE A 342 -0.38 -4.48 -20.65
CA PHE A 342 -1.64 -4.60 -21.39
C PHE A 342 -2.54 -3.36 -21.25
N HIS A 343 -2.46 -2.62 -20.14
CA HIS A 343 -3.37 -1.50 -19.85
C HIS A 343 -2.73 -0.14 -20.16
N VAL A 344 -2.78 0.26 -21.43
CA VAL A 344 -2.15 1.48 -21.93
C VAL A 344 -3.11 2.23 -22.86
N HIS A 345 -3.38 3.49 -22.54
CA HIS A 345 -4.24 4.39 -23.29
C HIS A 345 -3.44 5.35 -24.17
N THR A 346 -4.10 5.87 -25.20
CA THR A 346 -3.52 6.79 -26.17
C THR A 346 -4.43 7.98 -26.40
N ASN A 347 -3.96 8.97 -27.14
CA ASN A 347 -4.78 10.10 -27.57
C ASN A 347 -5.92 9.76 -28.55
N ALA A 348 -6.19 8.47 -28.81
CA ALA A 348 -7.42 8.04 -29.42
C ALA A 348 -8.62 8.16 -28.47
N THR A 349 -8.37 8.13 -27.15
CA THR A 349 -9.37 8.34 -26.09
C THR A 349 -8.92 9.46 -25.16
N ASP A 350 -8.59 9.19 -23.91
CA ASP A 350 -8.22 10.20 -22.90
C ASP A 350 -6.72 10.20 -22.53
N GLY A 351 -5.92 9.38 -23.21
CA GLY A 351 -4.47 9.53 -23.21
C GLY A 351 -4.01 10.83 -23.88
N VAL A 352 -2.80 11.28 -23.56
CA VAL A 352 -2.23 12.53 -24.10
C VAL A 352 -1.17 12.30 -25.17
N ASP A 353 -0.52 11.13 -25.18
CA ASP A 353 0.50 10.79 -26.15
C ASP A 353 -0.09 9.96 -27.31
N PRO A 354 0.41 10.12 -28.55
CA PRO A 354 0.04 9.27 -29.67
C PRO A 354 0.56 7.84 -29.49
N VAL A 355 -0.09 6.88 -30.15
CA VAL A 355 0.25 5.46 -30.06
C VAL A 355 1.73 5.18 -30.36
N GLU A 356 2.34 5.88 -31.32
CA GLU A 356 3.77 5.72 -31.63
C GLU A 356 4.65 6.07 -30.43
N ALA A 357 4.34 7.15 -29.71
CA ALA A 357 5.12 7.60 -28.57
C ALA A 357 4.99 6.65 -27.36
N MET A 358 3.81 6.08 -27.16
CA MET A 358 3.59 5.04 -26.13
C MET A 358 4.39 3.77 -26.45
N VAL A 359 4.32 3.31 -27.70
CA VAL A 359 5.05 2.12 -28.19
C VAL A 359 6.57 2.32 -28.14
N ASP A 360 7.06 3.47 -28.59
CA ASP A 360 8.49 3.80 -28.54
C ASP A 360 9.00 3.77 -27.10
N ARG A 361 8.22 4.33 -26.17
CA ARG A 361 8.59 4.34 -24.75
C ARG A 361 8.60 2.94 -24.14
N ALA A 362 7.64 2.08 -24.49
CA ALA A 362 7.65 0.69 -24.06
C ALA A 362 8.91 -0.06 -24.56
N GLN A 363 9.37 0.22 -25.78
CA GLN A 363 10.63 -0.34 -26.30
C GLN A 363 11.87 0.19 -25.57
N GLU A 364 11.91 1.47 -25.23
CA GLU A 364 12.99 2.06 -24.42
C GLU A 364 13.10 1.44 -23.03
N LEU A 365 11.98 1.02 -22.45
CA LEU A 365 11.93 0.27 -21.19
C LEU A 365 12.38 -1.19 -21.33
N GLY A 366 12.65 -1.65 -22.56
CA GLY A 366 13.13 -2.99 -22.85
C GLY A 366 12.04 -4.06 -22.91
N TYR A 367 10.76 -3.66 -23.03
CA TYR A 367 9.68 -4.61 -23.20
C TYR A 367 9.79 -5.35 -24.54
N ALA A 368 9.31 -6.59 -24.55
CA ALA A 368 9.12 -7.40 -25.75
C ALA A 368 7.74 -7.18 -26.39
N TYR A 369 6.76 -6.71 -25.62
CA TYR A 369 5.44 -6.36 -26.12
C TYR A 369 4.77 -5.23 -25.33
N VAL A 370 3.77 -4.59 -25.93
CA VAL A 370 2.85 -3.66 -25.26
C VAL A 370 1.46 -3.82 -25.85
N GLY A 371 0.45 -3.91 -25.00
CA GLY A 371 -0.96 -3.85 -25.35
C GLY A 371 -1.43 -2.41 -25.28
N ILE A 372 -2.18 -2.00 -26.31
CA ILE A 372 -2.87 -0.70 -26.34
C ILE A 372 -4.35 -0.99 -26.17
N SER A 373 -4.95 -0.41 -25.13
CA SER A 373 -6.26 -0.80 -24.59
C SER A 373 -7.17 0.41 -24.37
N ASP A 374 -7.26 1.30 -25.36
CA ASP A 374 -8.14 2.47 -25.28
C ASP A 374 -9.60 2.11 -24.95
N HIS A 375 -10.26 3.05 -24.27
CA HIS A 375 -11.63 2.90 -23.79
C HIS A 375 -12.67 2.63 -24.88
N SER A 376 -13.67 1.83 -24.53
CA SER A 376 -14.86 1.53 -25.31
C SER A 376 -15.96 2.59 -25.18
N VAL A 377 -17.04 2.42 -25.96
CA VAL A 377 -18.04 3.46 -26.27
C VAL A 377 -18.78 4.06 -25.06
N SER A 378 -18.92 3.32 -23.96
CA SER A 378 -19.66 3.77 -22.78
C SER A 378 -18.91 4.80 -21.94
N SER A 379 -17.57 4.83 -22.03
CA SER A 379 -16.73 5.82 -21.37
C SER A 379 -16.76 7.17 -22.10
N THR A 380 -17.93 7.82 -22.05
CA THR A 380 -18.17 9.11 -22.72
C THR A 380 -17.24 10.23 -22.21
N VAL A 381 -16.87 10.20 -20.93
CA VAL A 381 -15.92 11.16 -20.32
C VAL A 381 -14.52 10.98 -20.89
N ALA A 382 -14.15 9.74 -21.23
CA ALA A 382 -12.86 9.40 -21.80
C ALA A 382 -12.83 9.38 -23.34
N PHE A 383 -13.89 9.88 -24.00
CA PHE A 383 -14.02 9.86 -25.46
C PHE A 383 -13.92 8.46 -26.07
N GLY A 384 -14.49 7.47 -25.38
CA GLY A 384 -14.52 6.07 -25.78
C GLY A 384 -14.91 5.82 -27.25
N LEU A 385 -14.27 4.82 -27.86
CA LEU A 385 -14.40 4.53 -29.29
C LEU A 385 -15.69 3.76 -29.61
N SER A 386 -16.31 4.03 -30.75
CA SER A 386 -17.30 3.11 -31.31
C SER A 386 -16.61 1.83 -31.82
N ALA A 387 -17.37 0.73 -31.98
CA ALA A 387 -16.83 -0.51 -32.53
C ALA A 387 -16.18 -0.32 -33.92
N GLU A 388 -16.78 0.51 -34.78
CA GLU A 388 -16.21 0.83 -36.09
C GLU A 388 -14.87 1.58 -35.96
N GLN A 389 -14.80 2.57 -35.06
CA GLN A 389 -13.59 3.34 -34.82
C GLN A 389 -12.47 2.47 -34.24
N ALA A 390 -12.79 1.59 -33.27
CA ALA A 390 -11.82 0.68 -32.67
C ALA A 390 -11.26 -0.30 -33.72
N LEU A 391 -12.13 -0.97 -34.48
CA LEU A 391 -11.72 -1.96 -35.49
C LEU A 391 -10.93 -1.35 -36.65
N ALA A 392 -11.19 -0.08 -37.00
CA ALA A 392 -10.41 0.64 -38.01
C ALA A 392 -8.94 0.78 -37.62
N ARG A 393 -8.61 0.76 -36.31
CA ARG A 393 -7.23 0.88 -35.81
C ARG A 393 -6.43 -0.42 -35.97
N ARG A 394 -7.08 -1.57 -36.18
CA ARG A 394 -6.42 -2.87 -36.33
C ARG A 394 -5.30 -2.86 -37.38
N ASP A 395 -5.50 -2.18 -38.50
CA ASP A 395 -4.50 -2.11 -39.57
C ASP A 395 -3.29 -1.25 -39.17
N VAL A 396 -3.46 -0.24 -38.29
CA VAL A 396 -2.37 0.53 -37.71
C VAL A 396 -1.44 -0.40 -36.92
N PHE A 397 -1.99 -1.24 -36.04
CA PHE A 397 -1.21 -2.20 -35.24
C PHE A 397 -0.52 -3.25 -36.11
N ARG A 398 -1.17 -3.71 -37.18
CA ARG A 398 -0.55 -4.63 -38.16
C ARG A 398 0.65 -4.00 -38.88
N VAL A 399 0.56 -2.72 -39.24
CA VAL A 399 1.68 -1.98 -39.84
C VAL A 399 2.81 -1.83 -38.83
N MET A 400 2.53 -1.38 -37.61
CA MET A 400 3.54 -1.23 -36.56
C MET A 400 4.30 -2.54 -36.29
N ASN A 401 3.59 -3.66 -36.20
CA ASN A 401 4.20 -4.98 -36.00
C ASN A 401 5.09 -5.43 -37.17
N ARG A 402 4.82 -5.01 -38.41
CA ARG A 402 5.70 -5.30 -39.57
C ARG A 402 6.99 -4.49 -39.52
N GLU A 403 6.90 -3.26 -39.03
CA GLU A 403 8.03 -2.32 -38.98
C GLU A 403 8.95 -2.56 -37.79
N ARG A 404 8.41 -3.07 -36.67
CA ARG A 404 9.13 -3.24 -35.40
C ARG A 404 9.54 -4.70 -35.16
N LYS A 405 10.70 -5.10 -35.69
CA LYS A 405 11.23 -6.46 -35.49
C LYS A 405 11.59 -6.73 -34.03
N GLY A 406 11.17 -7.88 -33.50
CA GLY A 406 11.51 -8.31 -32.14
C GLY A 406 10.67 -7.68 -31.03
N PHE A 407 9.67 -6.87 -31.39
CA PHE A 407 8.71 -6.26 -30.49
C PHE A 407 7.29 -6.53 -31.00
N SER A 408 6.29 -6.62 -30.12
CA SER A 408 4.90 -6.80 -30.54
C SER A 408 3.97 -5.77 -29.90
N VAL A 409 3.20 -5.08 -30.73
CA VAL A 409 2.08 -4.24 -30.29
C VAL A 409 0.81 -5.08 -30.35
N LEU A 410 0.18 -5.32 -29.20
CA LEU A 410 -1.06 -6.07 -29.09
C LEU A 410 -2.25 -5.11 -29.19
N PHE A 411 -3.22 -5.45 -30.03
CA PHE A 411 -4.43 -4.67 -30.24
C PHE A 411 -5.48 -5.07 -29.22
N GLY A 412 -5.72 -4.25 -28.20
CA GLY A 412 -6.73 -4.50 -27.17
C GLY A 412 -7.73 -3.36 -26.99
N THR A 413 -8.55 -3.48 -25.96
CA THR A 413 -9.48 -2.45 -25.51
C THR A 413 -9.76 -2.62 -24.01
N GLU A 414 -9.94 -1.51 -23.30
CA GLU A 414 -10.62 -1.50 -22.01
C GLU A 414 -12.11 -1.29 -22.25
N CYS A 415 -12.85 -2.38 -22.07
CA CYS A 415 -14.26 -2.49 -22.39
C CYS A 415 -15.10 -2.36 -21.10
N ASP A 416 -16.02 -1.42 -21.11
CA ASP A 416 -16.91 -1.18 -19.98
C ASP A 416 -17.83 -2.38 -19.71
N ILE A 417 -17.91 -2.75 -18.44
CA ILE A 417 -18.88 -3.71 -17.92
C ILE A 417 -20.18 -2.95 -17.65
N LEU A 418 -21.26 -3.30 -18.35
CA LEU A 418 -22.59 -2.70 -18.19
C LEU A 418 -23.30 -3.20 -16.92
N ASP A 419 -24.45 -2.61 -16.57
CA ASP A 419 -25.17 -2.89 -15.32
C ASP A 419 -25.53 -4.39 -15.13
N GLY A 420 -25.80 -5.13 -16.21
CA GLY A 420 -26.09 -6.57 -16.19
C GLY A 420 -24.86 -7.49 -16.26
N GLY A 421 -23.67 -6.91 -16.41
CA GLY A 421 -22.41 -7.63 -16.58
C GLY A 421 -22.06 -7.93 -18.04
N GLU A 422 -22.88 -7.50 -19.00
CA GLU A 422 -22.51 -7.53 -20.41
C GLU A 422 -21.39 -6.53 -20.71
N MET A 423 -20.57 -6.85 -21.71
CA MET A 423 -19.59 -5.91 -22.24
C MET A 423 -20.29 -4.88 -23.14
N ASP A 424 -19.76 -3.66 -23.20
CA ASP A 424 -20.37 -2.59 -24.01
C ASP A 424 -20.04 -2.65 -25.52
N TYR A 425 -19.22 -3.61 -25.92
CA TYR A 425 -19.14 -4.10 -27.29
C TYR A 425 -19.76 -5.49 -27.43
N PRO A 426 -20.40 -5.78 -28.57
CA PRO A 426 -20.93 -7.11 -28.81
C PRO A 426 -19.80 -8.11 -29.10
N ASP A 427 -20.06 -9.40 -28.83
CA ASP A 427 -19.08 -10.48 -28.96
C ASP A 427 -18.41 -10.56 -30.34
N GLU A 428 -19.13 -10.25 -31.43
CA GLU A 428 -18.56 -10.21 -32.77
C GLU A 428 -17.50 -9.13 -32.99
N VAL A 429 -17.46 -8.11 -32.12
CA VAL A 429 -16.43 -7.08 -32.08
C VAL A 429 -15.31 -7.51 -31.14
N LEU A 430 -15.66 -8.03 -29.95
CA LEU A 430 -14.68 -8.47 -28.95
C LEU A 430 -13.70 -9.52 -29.48
N LYS A 431 -14.18 -10.48 -30.29
CA LYS A 431 -13.35 -11.53 -30.89
C LYS A 431 -12.25 -11.04 -31.84
N GLU A 432 -12.30 -9.79 -32.27
CA GLU A 432 -11.35 -9.23 -33.24
C GLU A 432 -10.13 -8.56 -32.56
N PHE A 433 -10.18 -8.39 -31.23
CA PHE A 433 -9.05 -7.91 -30.43
C PHE A 433 -8.10 -9.06 -30.08
N ASP A 434 -6.82 -8.73 -29.90
CA ASP A 434 -5.83 -9.67 -29.35
C ASP A 434 -6.09 -9.95 -27.86
N PHE A 435 -6.70 -9.00 -27.15
CA PHE A 435 -7.19 -9.15 -25.77
C PHE A 435 -8.26 -8.11 -25.41
N VAL A 436 -9.07 -8.42 -24.40
CA VAL A 436 -10.05 -7.49 -23.80
C VAL A 436 -9.82 -7.37 -22.31
N ILE A 437 -9.77 -6.12 -21.83
CA ILE A 437 -9.81 -5.77 -20.42
C ILE A 437 -11.26 -5.40 -20.07
N GLY A 438 -11.84 -6.02 -19.04
CA GLY A 438 -13.14 -5.66 -18.51
C GLY A 438 -13.03 -4.77 -17.29
N ALA A 439 -13.76 -3.65 -17.25
CA ALA A 439 -13.67 -2.67 -16.18
C ALA A 439 -15.03 -2.09 -15.77
N VAL A 440 -15.20 -1.74 -14.49
CA VAL A 440 -16.40 -1.04 -13.99
C VAL A 440 -16.10 0.46 -13.87
N HIS A 441 -16.76 1.29 -14.69
CA HIS A 441 -16.64 2.76 -14.62
C HIS A 441 -17.93 3.48 -14.19
N SER A 442 -18.97 2.74 -13.83
CA SER A 442 -20.28 3.31 -13.54
C SER A 442 -20.99 2.56 -12.41
N ARG A 443 -21.99 3.23 -11.82
CA ARG A 443 -22.84 2.67 -10.74
C ARG A 443 -22.03 2.10 -9.56
N PHE A 444 -21.03 2.83 -9.09
CA PHE A 444 -20.16 2.41 -7.98
C PHE A 444 -20.90 2.14 -6.65
N THR A 445 -22.15 2.55 -6.52
CA THR A 445 -22.96 2.43 -5.29
C THR A 445 -23.96 1.27 -5.31
N LEU A 446 -23.84 0.33 -6.26
CA LEU A 446 -24.71 -0.87 -6.27
C LEU A 446 -24.56 -1.67 -4.97
N PRO A 447 -25.64 -2.33 -4.51
CA PRO A 447 -25.56 -3.28 -3.40
C PRO A 447 -24.54 -4.39 -3.67
N ILE A 448 -23.84 -4.84 -2.63
CA ILE A 448 -22.73 -5.81 -2.74
C ILE A 448 -23.05 -7.04 -3.58
N LYS A 449 -24.25 -7.60 -3.45
CA LYS A 449 -24.69 -8.78 -4.22
C LYS A 449 -24.85 -8.49 -5.71
N GLU A 450 -25.39 -7.33 -6.04
CA GLU A 450 -25.62 -6.91 -7.43
C GLU A 450 -24.30 -6.58 -8.11
N MET A 451 -23.42 -5.83 -7.43
CA MET A 451 -22.08 -5.52 -7.94
C MET A 451 -21.24 -6.78 -8.16
N THR A 452 -21.27 -7.71 -7.20
CA THR A 452 -20.57 -9.01 -7.34
C THR A 452 -21.11 -9.80 -8.52
N ALA A 453 -22.43 -9.90 -8.68
CA ALA A 453 -23.05 -10.61 -9.80
C ALA A 453 -22.70 -9.98 -11.16
N ARG A 454 -22.70 -8.64 -11.25
CA ARG A 454 -22.31 -7.87 -12.44
C ARG A 454 -20.88 -8.20 -12.87
N ILE A 455 -19.92 -8.14 -11.94
CA ILE A 455 -18.51 -8.42 -12.22
C ILE A 455 -18.31 -9.90 -12.61
N VAL A 456 -18.90 -10.83 -11.86
CA VAL A 456 -18.80 -12.28 -12.15
C VAL A 456 -19.43 -12.63 -13.51
N ALA A 457 -20.50 -11.96 -13.92
CA ALA A 457 -21.09 -12.15 -15.24
C ALA A 457 -20.14 -11.70 -16.36
N ALA A 458 -19.47 -10.56 -16.20
CA ALA A 458 -18.47 -10.08 -17.17
C ALA A 458 -17.27 -11.03 -17.30
N ILE A 459 -16.73 -11.52 -16.18
CA ILE A 459 -15.61 -12.49 -16.15
C ILE A 459 -15.94 -13.79 -16.90
N ARG A 460 -17.22 -14.17 -16.96
CA ARG A 460 -17.67 -15.36 -17.67
C ARG A 460 -17.81 -15.17 -19.19
N ASN A 461 -17.69 -13.94 -19.69
CA ASN A 461 -17.63 -13.72 -21.12
C ASN A 461 -16.29 -14.30 -21.65
N PRO A 462 -16.31 -15.20 -22.66
CA PRO A 462 -15.12 -15.90 -23.15
C PRO A 462 -14.08 -14.99 -23.80
N TYR A 463 -14.43 -13.74 -24.10
CA TYR A 463 -13.50 -12.77 -24.69
C TYR A 463 -12.83 -11.88 -23.64
N VAL A 464 -13.28 -11.89 -22.38
CA VAL A 464 -12.68 -11.07 -21.31
C VAL A 464 -11.45 -11.78 -20.75
N ASN A 465 -10.27 -11.21 -21.03
CA ASN A 465 -8.99 -11.81 -20.64
C ASN A 465 -8.45 -11.26 -19.31
N ILE A 466 -8.72 -9.99 -18.99
CA ILE A 466 -8.21 -9.32 -17.79
C ILE A 466 -9.36 -8.54 -17.13
N LEU A 467 -9.52 -8.66 -15.82
CA LEU A 467 -10.37 -7.77 -15.02
C LEU A 467 -9.51 -6.63 -14.45
N ALA A 468 -9.77 -5.39 -14.89
CA ALA A 468 -9.03 -4.23 -14.45
C ALA A 468 -9.54 -3.65 -13.11
N HIS A 469 -8.61 -3.05 -12.36
CA HIS A 469 -8.80 -2.32 -11.09
C HIS A 469 -10.07 -2.74 -10.33
N PRO A 470 -10.13 -3.98 -9.79
CA PRO A 470 -11.39 -4.66 -9.46
C PRO A 470 -12.23 -3.99 -8.38
N THR A 471 -11.62 -3.13 -7.54
CA THR A 471 -12.33 -2.38 -6.50
C THR A 471 -12.68 -0.96 -6.94
N THR A 472 -12.18 -0.52 -8.09
CA THR A 472 -12.38 0.80 -8.71
C THR A 472 -11.99 1.96 -7.81
N ARG A 473 -11.20 1.70 -6.77
CA ARG A 473 -10.86 2.71 -5.76
C ARG A 473 -10.03 3.84 -6.36
N LYS A 474 -10.17 5.03 -5.80
CA LYS A 474 -9.21 6.13 -5.99
C LYS A 474 -8.79 6.65 -4.63
N ILE A 475 -7.57 6.34 -4.20
CA ILE A 475 -7.03 6.66 -2.88
C ILE A 475 -7.17 8.16 -2.61
N GLY A 476 -7.89 8.50 -1.53
CA GLY A 476 -8.16 9.89 -1.13
C GLY A 476 -9.27 10.60 -1.91
N GLN A 477 -9.91 9.94 -2.89
CA GLN A 477 -10.96 10.54 -3.74
C GLN A 477 -12.26 9.71 -3.76
N ARG A 478 -12.14 8.38 -3.90
CA ARG A 478 -13.28 7.45 -4.04
C ARG A 478 -12.98 6.15 -3.30
N ASP A 479 -13.88 5.80 -2.38
CA ASP A 479 -13.83 4.52 -1.68
C ASP A 479 -14.05 3.34 -2.65
N PRO A 480 -13.50 2.15 -2.33
CA PRO A 480 -13.77 0.91 -3.06
C PRO A 480 -15.27 0.62 -3.22
N ILE A 481 -15.65 0.03 -4.36
CA ILE A 481 -16.99 -0.56 -4.53
C ILE A 481 -17.23 -1.68 -3.52
N GLN A 482 -18.52 -1.89 -3.20
CA GLN A 482 -18.91 -3.01 -2.36
C GLN A 482 -18.97 -4.28 -3.21
N VAL A 483 -18.03 -5.19 -3.01
CA VAL A 483 -17.92 -6.45 -3.77
C VAL A 483 -17.38 -7.58 -2.89
N VAL A 484 -17.84 -8.81 -3.11
CA VAL A 484 -17.26 -10.02 -2.51
C VAL A 484 -16.09 -10.47 -3.40
N LEU A 485 -14.88 -10.08 -3.02
CA LEU A 485 -13.68 -10.36 -3.82
C LEU A 485 -13.40 -11.86 -3.98
N ASP A 486 -13.71 -12.68 -2.98
CA ASP A 486 -13.53 -14.15 -3.06
C ASP A 486 -14.35 -14.78 -4.21
N ASP A 487 -15.57 -14.28 -4.45
CA ASP A 487 -16.42 -14.74 -5.57
C ASP A 487 -15.83 -14.29 -6.92
N VAL A 488 -15.24 -13.09 -6.97
CA VAL A 488 -14.54 -12.56 -8.15
C VAL A 488 -13.29 -13.39 -8.45
N TYR A 489 -12.49 -13.70 -7.43
CA TYR A 489 -11.29 -14.53 -7.57
C TYR A 489 -11.63 -15.94 -8.06
N ALA A 490 -12.65 -16.56 -7.46
CA ALA A 490 -13.11 -17.87 -7.89
C ALA A 490 -13.58 -17.87 -9.36
N ALA A 491 -14.27 -16.81 -9.79
CA ALA A 491 -14.67 -16.65 -11.19
C ALA A 491 -13.44 -16.57 -12.09
N CYS A 492 -12.51 -15.63 -11.83
CA CYS A 492 -11.27 -15.44 -12.60
C CYS A 492 -10.46 -16.74 -12.73
N ALA A 493 -10.22 -17.43 -11.61
CA ALA A 493 -9.47 -18.68 -11.61
C ALA A 493 -10.17 -19.78 -12.42
N SER A 494 -11.51 -19.82 -12.42
CA SER A 494 -12.28 -20.84 -13.15
C SER A 494 -12.39 -20.59 -14.65
N THR A 495 -12.37 -19.32 -15.08
CA THR A 495 -12.49 -18.92 -16.49
C THR A 495 -11.14 -18.72 -17.16
N GLY A 496 -10.06 -18.62 -16.38
CA GLY A 496 -8.75 -18.23 -16.90
C GLY A 496 -8.61 -16.73 -17.15
N THR A 497 -9.50 -15.90 -16.62
CA THR A 497 -9.40 -14.44 -16.69
C THR A 497 -8.35 -13.96 -15.67
N ALA A 498 -7.35 -13.21 -16.11
CA ALA A 498 -6.38 -12.58 -15.22
C ALA A 498 -7.04 -11.46 -14.41
N ILE A 499 -6.45 -11.13 -13.26
CA ILE A 499 -6.90 -10.02 -12.41
C ILE A 499 -5.76 -9.03 -12.21
N GLU A 500 -6.10 -7.74 -12.30
CA GLU A 500 -5.11 -6.68 -12.38
C GLU A 500 -4.63 -6.19 -11.00
N ILE A 501 -3.33 -5.90 -10.94
CA ILE A 501 -2.72 -4.90 -10.05
C ILE A 501 -2.46 -3.67 -10.91
N ASP A 502 -3.35 -2.69 -10.79
CA ASP A 502 -3.22 -1.40 -11.45
C ASP A 502 -2.26 -0.53 -10.64
N ALA A 503 -1.11 -0.22 -11.23
CA ALA A 503 -0.01 0.53 -10.64
C ALA A 503 -0.18 2.05 -10.74
N TYR A 504 -1.30 2.55 -11.27
CA TYR A 504 -1.59 3.97 -11.27
C TYR A 504 -1.58 4.49 -9.82
N PRO A 505 -0.83 5.56 -9.49
CA PRO A 505 -0.52 5.92 -8.10
C PRO A 505 -1.72 6.14 -7.18
N ASP A 506 -2.83 6.65 -7.70
CA ASP A 506 -4.06 6.85 -6.94
C ASP A 506 -5.02 5.66 -7.01
N ARG A 507 -4.72 4.59 -7.77
CA ARG A 507 -5.47 3.33 -7.76
C ARG A 507 -4.80 2.29 -6.88
N MET A 508 -3.61 1.82 -7.28
CA MET A 508 -2.88 0.73 -6.63
C MET A 508 -3.80 -0.47 -6.36
N ASP A 509 -4.55 -0.92 -7.37
CA ASP A 509 -5.71 -1.81 -7.23
C ASP A 509 -5.59 -3.05 -8.12
N LEU A 510 -5.40 -4.26 -7.59
CA LEU A 510 -5.45 -4.65 -6.18
C LEU A 510 -4.26 -4.19 -5.33
N ASN A 511 -4.49 -4.04 -4.02
CA ASN A 511 -3.38 -3.87 -3.07
C ASN A 511 -2.64 -5.19 -2.81
N GLY A 512 -1.50 -5.14 -2.11
CA GLY A 512 -0.66 -6.32 -1.88
C GLY A 512 -1.36 -7.48 -1.15
N THR A 513 -2.23 -7.21 -0.17
CA THR A 513 -2.98 -8.27 0.55
C THR A 513 -4.03 -8.89 -0.35
N GLN A 514 -4.76 -8.08 -1.12
CA GLN A 514 -5.79 -8.53 -2.05
C GLN A 514 -5.20 -9.32 -3.21
N ALA A 515 -4.10 -8.85 -3.80
CA ALA A 515 -3.39 -9.57 -4.85
C ALA A 515 -2.83 -10.92 -4.36
N ARG A 516 -2.36 -10.99 -3.10
CA ARG A 516 -1.96 -12.25 -2.48
C ARG A 516 -3.13 -13.21 -2.33
N ALA A 517 -4.30 -12.71 -1.92
CA ALA A 517 -5.52 -13.50 -1.82
C ALA A 517 -5.97 -14.03 -3.19
N ALA A 518 -5.93 -13.18 -4.23
CA ALA A 518 -6.23 -13.57 -5.60
C ALA A 518 -5.28 -14.68 -6.12
N HIS A 519 -3.98 -14.54 -5.90
CA HIS A 519 -2.99 -15.56 -6.26
C HIS A 519 -3.22 -16.89 -5.51
N ASN A 520 -3.49 -16.82 -4.20
CA ASN A 520 -3.82 -18.01 -3.39
C ASN A 520 -5.10 -18.70 -3.87
N ALA A 521 -6.04 -17.97 -4.46
CA ALA A 521 -7.27 -18.51 -5.06
C ALA A 521 -7.04 -19.13 -6.46
N GLY A 522 -5.82 -19.04 -7.01
CA GLY A 522 -5.45 -19.60 -8.31
C GLY A 522 -5.57 -18.63 -9.47
N CYS A 523 -5.78 -17.33 -9.23
CA CYS A 523 -5.81 -16.34 -10.28
C CYS A 523 -4.42 -16.11 -10.90
N VAL A 524 -4.39 -15.87 -12.20
CA VAL A 524 -3.25 -15.25 -12.88
C VAL A 524 -3.29 -13.75 -12.61
N ILE A 525 -2.15 -13.16 -12.22
CA ILE A 525 -2.06 -11.73 -11.90
C ILE A 525 -1.49 -10.96 -13.09
N ALA A 526 -2.18 -9.91 -13.53
CA ALA A 526 -1.65 -8.91 -14.45
C ALA A 526 -1.17 -7.69 -13.62
N VAL A 527 -0.08 -7.07 -14.02
CA VAL A 527 0.49 -5.87 -13.36
C VAL A 527 0.64 -4.83 -14.45
N ASP A 528 -0.23 -3.83 -14.43
CA ASP A 528 -0.31 -2.83 -15.49
C ASP A 528 -0.38 -1.43 -14.88
N THR A 529 -0.15 -0.37 -15.66
CA THR A 529 0.01 1.00 -15.14
C THR A 529 -1.18 1.91 -15.40
N ASP A 530 -2.16 1.46 -16.19
CA ASP A 530 -3.29 2.29 -16.66
C ASP A 530 -2.75 3.60 -17.27
N SER A 531 -1.71 3.48 -18.10
CA SER A 531 -0.93 4.63 -18.57
C SER A 531 -1.67 5.45 -19.60
N HIS A 532 -1.87 6.73 -19.31
CA HIS A 532 -2.45 7.76 -20.20
C HIS A 532 -1.38 8.70 -20.80
N ALA A 533 -0.13 8.60 -20.34
CA ALA A 533 1.01 9.33 -20.89
C ALA A 533 2.25 8.44 -20.85
N LYS A 534 3.19 8.62 -21.77
CA LYS A 534 4.35 7.72 -21.87
C LYS A 534 5.23 7.71 -20.62
N GLY A 535 5.28 8.84 -19.89
CA GLY A 535 6.00 8.94 -18.62
C GLY A 535 5.44 8.04 -17.51
N GLN A 536 4.15 7.68 -17.61
CA GLN A 536 3.42 6.89 -16.62
C GLN A 536 3.77 5.40 -16.69
N LEU A 537 4.31 4.91 -17.82
CA LEU A 537 4.81 3.54 -17.94
C LEU A 537 5.92 3.21 -16.92
N ALA A 538 6.60 4.24 -16.39
CA ALA A 538 7.57 4.07 -15.33
C ALA A 538 6.95 3.64 -13.98
N TRP A 539 5.63 3.78 -13.81
CA TRP A 539 4.92 3.36 -12.61
C TRP A 539 4.82 1.84 -12.46
N MET A 540 5.20 1.07 -13.48
CA MET A 540 5.36 -0.38 -13.40
C MET A 540 6.18 -0.79 -12.17
N HIS A 541 7.19 0.01 -11.79
CA HIS A 541 7.99 -0.21 -10.58
C HIS A 541 7.14 -0.35 -9.31
N PHE A 542 6.07 0.45 -9.18
CA PHE A 542 5.16 0.41 -8.03
C PHE A 542 4.19 -0.78 -8.11
N GLY A 543 3.79 -1.17 -9.33
CA GLY A 543 3.03 -2.40 -9.59
C GLY A 543 3.82 -3.64 -9.19
N VAL A 544 5.08 -3.72 -9.61
CA VAL A 544 6.03 -4.78 -9.20
C VAL A 544 6.24 -4.75 -7.69
N GLY A 545 6.39 -3.57 -7.08
CA GLY A 545 6.42 -3.42 -5.62
C GLY A 545 5.20 -4.03 -4.93
N THR A 546 4.01 -3.83 -5.49
CA THR A 546 2.75 -4.39 -4.98
C THR A 546 2.69 -5.91 -5.19
N ALA A 547 3.12 -6.42 -6.33
CA ALA A 547 3.26 -7.85 -6.59
C ALA A 547 4.25 -8.52 -5.61
N ARG A 548 5.34 -7.84 -5.26
CA ARG A 548 6.30 -8.31 -4.24
C ARG A 548 5.69 -8.35 -2.85
N ARG A 549 4.86 -7.37 -2.48
CA ARG A 549 4.06 -7.39 -1.24
C ARG A 549 3.06 -8.54 -1.22
N ALA A 550 2.57 -8.94 -2.40
CA ALA A 550 1.72 -10.11 -2.59
C ALA A 550 2.48 -11.45 -2.63
N TRP A 551 3.80 -11.42 -2.47
CA TRP A 551 4.72 -12.56 -2.47
C TRP A 551 4.82 -13.29 -3.82
N LEU A 552 4.47 -12.58 -4.90
CA LEU A 552 4.46 -13.13 -6.25
C LEU A 552 5.88 -13.31 -6.79
N THR A 553 6.08 -14.41 -7.50
CA THR A 553 7.28 -14.72 -8.27
C THR A 553 7.05 -14.39 -9.76
N ALA A 554 8.11 -14.35 -10.56
CA ALA A 554 7.97 -14.04 -11.99
C ALA A 554 7.00 -14.97 -12.75
N PRO A 555 6.94 -16.29 -12.48
CA PRO A 555 5.91 -17.16 -13.06
C PRO A 555 4.46 -16.80 -12.74
N ASP A 556 4.20 -16.11 -11.63
CA ASP A 556 2.84 -15.76 -11.16
C ASP A 556 2.27 -14.51 -11.86
N VAL A 557 3.14 -13.74 -12.54
CA VAL A 557 2.81 -12.45 -13.16
C VAL A 557 2.76 -12.60 -14.68
N LEU A 558 1.59 -12.34 -15.28
CA LEU A 558 1.34 -12.43 -16.72
C LEU A 558 2.35 -11.60 -17.53
N ASN A 559 2.64 -10.40 -17.05
CA ASN A 559 3.57 -9.42 -17.64
C ASN A 559 5.02 -9.91 -17.70
N ALA A 560 5.39 -10.94 -16.94
CA ALA A 560 6.73 -11.53 -16.95
C ALA A 560 6.85 -12.73 -17.92
N TRP A 561 5.76 -13.14 -18.54
CA TRP A 561 5.75 -14.31 -19.42
C TRP A 561 6.34 -14.02 -20.80
N PRO A 562 6.96 -15.03 -21.46
CA PRO A 562 7.28 -14.92 -22.88
C PRO A 562 6.02 -14.66 -23.71
N LEU A 563 6.16 -13.86 -24.78
CA LEU A 563 5.05 -13.46 -25.65
C LEU A 563 4.22 -14.64 -26.20
N GLU A 564 4.85 -15.78 -26.50
CA GLU A 564 4.13 -16.97 -26.98
C GLU A 564 3.15 -17.50 -25.92
N LYS A 565 3.60 -17.59 -24.65
CA LYS A 565 2.75 -18.00 -23.53
C LYS A 565 1.63 -16.98 -23.27
N VAL A 566 1.91 -15.69 -23.44
CA VAL A 566 0.90 -14.63 -23.34
C VAL A 566 -0.17 -14.80 -24.41
N ARG A 567 0.22 -15.01 -25.68
CA ARG A 567 -0.74 -15.23 -26.77
C ARG A 567 -1.58 -16.48 -26.58
N ASP A 568 -1.02 -17.53 -26.00
CA ASP A 568 -1.77 -18.75 -25.70
C ASP A 568 -2.74 -18.56 -24.53
N PHE A 569 -2.43 -17.68 -23.58
CA PHE A 569 -3.32 -17.33 -22.48
C PHE A 569 -4.49 -16.42 -22.93
N LEU A 570 -4.25 -15.53 -23.89
CA LEU A 570 -5.25 -14.59 -24.39
C LEU A 570 -6.24 -15.20 -25.42
N ARG A 571 -6.01 -16.44 -25.85
CA ARG A 571 -6.85 -17.18 -26.81
C ARG A 571 -7.79 -18.14 -26.10
#